data_AF-A0A519FV78-F1
#
_entry.id   AF-A0A519FV78-F1
#
_cell.length_a   1.000
_cell.length_b   1.000
_cell.length_c   1.000
_cell.angle_alpha   90.00
_cell.angle_beta   90.00
_cell.angle_gamma   90.00
#
_symmetry.space_group_name_H-M   'P 1'
#
loop_
_entity.id
_entity.type
_entity.pdbx_description
1 polymer ?
#
loop_
_entity_poly.entity_id
_entity_poly.type
_entity_poly.pdbx_seq_one_letter_code
_entity_poly.pdbx_strand_id
1 'polypeptide(L)'
;MARKGIAALACMAAAALTVTIAPAAEAGAKTYKNCTALNKDYKHGVGKPGARDKTSGKPVTNFKKSTALYNANKKSDRDKDGIACEKR
;
A
#
# COMPACT_ATOMS: atom_id res chain seq x y z
N MET A 1 -3.47 61.93 -37.63
CA MET A 1 -2.02 61.76 -37.87
C MET A 1 -1.46 60.93 -36.73
N ALA A 2 -0.83 59.80 -37.06
CA ALA A 2 -0.45 58.73 -36.15
C ALA A 2 0.71 59.10 -35.21
N ARG A 3 0.80 58.41 -34.05
CA ARG A 3 2.06 57.86 -33.54
C ARG A 3 1.84 56.75 -32.50
N LYS A 4 2.13 55.54 -32.99
CA LYS A 4 2.45 54.26 -32.36
C LYS A 4 2.99 54.33 -30.92
N GLY A 5 2.56 53.38 -30.09
CA GLY A 5 3.23 52.97 -28.87
C GLY A 5 2.73 51.60 -28.40
N ILE A 6 3.26 50.54 -29.01
CA ILE A 6 2.99 49.15 -28.64
C ILE A 6 3.69 48.90 -27.30
N ALA A 7 2.92 48.82 -26.20
CA ALA A 7 3.44 48.38 -24.91
C ALA A 7 3.29 46.85 -24.84
N ALA A 8 4.43 46.17 -24.73
CA ALA A 8 4.59 44.74 -24.85
C ALA A 8 3.74 43.95 -23.84
N LEU A 9 2.91 43.06 -24.34
CA LEU A 9 2.24 42.03 -23.56
C LEU A 9 3.27 40.93 -23.26
N ALA A 10 3.97 41.05 -22.14
CA ALA A 10 4.89 40.02 -21.67
C ALA A 10 4.07 38.84 -21.09
N CYS A 11 3.69 37.90 -21.95
CA CYS A 11 3.14 36.60 -21.53
C CYS A 11 4.25 35.80 -20.85
N MET A 12 4.35 35.89 -19.52
CA MET A 12 5.11 34.94 -18.71
C MET A 12 4.46 33.55 -18.84
N ALA A 13 4.98 32.72 -19.73
CA ALA A 13 4.61 31.32 -19.82
C ALA A 13 5.12 30.58 -18.57
N ALA A 14 4.25 30.43 -17.56
CA ALA A 14 4.50 29.55 -16.44
C ALA A 14 4.50 28.10 -16.94
N ALA A 15 5.69 27.52 -17.10
CA ALA A 15 5.84 26.11 -17.40
C ALA A 15 5.37 25.29 -16.18
N ALA A 16 4.13 24.80 -16.24
CA ALA A 16 3.60 23.87 -15.25
C ALA A 16 4.36 22.53 -15.38
N LEU A 17 5.27 22.27 -14.46
CA LEU A 17 5.99 21.00 -14.37
C LEU A 17 5.01 19.94 -13.84
N THR A 18 4.30 19.25 -14.74
CA THR A 18 3.45 18.13 -14.37
C THR A 18 4.33 16.95 -13.98
N VAL A 19 4.50 16.73 -12.68
CA VAL A 19 5.11 15.50 -12.16
C VAL A 19 4.11 14.38 -12.35
N THR A 20 4.28 13.61 -13.43
CA THR A 20 3.57 12.35 -13.62
C THR A 20 4.15 11.31 -12.67
N ILE A 21 3.48 11.08 -11.55
CA ILE A 21 3.76 9.95 -10.67
C ILE A 21 3.26 8.71 -11.41
N ALA A 22 4.17 7.92 -11.97
CA ALA A 22 3.84 6.62 -12.53
C ALA A 22 3.32 5.72 -11.39
N PRO A 23 2.21 4.98 -11.60
CA PRO A 23 1.79 3.99 -10.62
C PRO A 23 2.91 2.96 -10.47
N ALA A 24 3.33 2.69 -9.23
CA ALA A 24 4.23 1.58 -8.97
C ALA A 24 3.53 0.31 -9.47
N ALA A 25 4.16 -0.42 -10.39
CA ALA A 25 3.66 -1.74 -10.77
C ALA A 25 3.69 -2.63 -9.52
N GLU A 26 2.54 -2.89 -8.90
CA GLU A 26 2.41 -3.87 -7.83
C GLU A 26 2.84 -5.23 -8.36
N ALA A 27 4.10 -5.60 -8.12
CA ALA A 27 4.52 -7.00 -8.23
C ALA A 27 3.52 -7.84 -7.44
N GLY A 28 2.85 -8.78 -8.12
CA GLY A 28 1.78 -9.57 -7.54
C GLY A 28 2.22 -10.16 -6.20
N ALA A 29 1.48 -9.84 -5.14
CA ALA A 29 1.87 -10.25 -3.80
C ALA A 29 1.93 -11.78 -3.69
N LYS A 30 3.01 -12.28 -3.09
CA LYS A 30 3.29 -13.73 -3.00
C LYS A 30 2.15 -14.45 -2.27
N THR A 31 1.61 -15.48 -2.93
CA THR A 31 0.65 -16.41 -2.31
C THR A 31 1.38 -17.60 -1.74
N TYR A 32 1.05 -17.98 -0.50
CA TYR A 32 1.64 -19.12 0.18
C TYR A 32 0.70 -20.33 0.17
N LYS A 33 1.27 -21.53 0.09
CA LYS A 33 0.52 -22.80 0.17
C LYS A 33 -0.13 -22.98 1.55
N ASN A 34 0.57 -22.59 2.60
CA ASN A 34 0.15 -22.75 4.00
C ASN A 34 0.84 -21.73 4.90
N CYS A 35 0.40 -21.64 6.16
CA CYS A 35 0.96 -20.72 7.14
C CYS A 35 2.41 -21.01 7.49
N THR A 36 2.86 -22.26 7.48
CA THR A 36 4.27 -22.60 7.72
C THR A 36 5.19 -21.94 6.69
N ALA A 37 4.80 -21.95 5.41
CA ALA A 37 5.56 -21.28 4.36
C ALA A 37 5.52 -19.76 4.51
N LEU A 38 4.36 -19.20 4.85
CA LEU A 38 4.21 -17.76 5.08
C LEU A 38 5.05 -17.30 6.27
N ASN A 39 5.00 -18.02 7.40
CA ASN A 39 5.68 -17.63 8.63
C ASN A 39 7.20 -17.76 8.57
N LYS A 40 7.76 -18.43 7.56
CA LYS A 40 9.21 -18.39 7.27
C LYS A 40 9.63 -16.98 6.81
N ASP A 41 8.80 -16.34 5.99
CA ASP A 41 9.06 -15.00 5.47
C ASP A 41 8.51 -13.91 6.41
N TYR A 42 7.34 -14.16 7.03
CA TYR A 42 6.65 -13.24 7.94
C TYR A 42 6.32 -13.93 9.27
N LYS A 43 7.28 -13.92 10.21
CA LYS A 43 7.26 -14.68 11.48
C LYS A 43 5.93 -14.63 12.24
N HIS A 44 5.26 -13.48 12.23
CA HIS A 44 4.01 -13.24 12.97
C HIS A 44 2.76 -13.13 12.07
N GLY A 45 2.89 -13.46 10.78
CA GLY A 45 1.80 -13.35 9.80
C GLY A 45 1.80 -12.01 9.06
N VAL A 46 0.76 -11.83 8.24
CA VAL A 46 0.53 -10.62 7.42
C VAL A 46 -0.88 -10.09 7.68
N GLY A 47 -1.04 -8.78 7.81
CA GLY A 47 -2.34 -8.20 8.11
C GLY A 47 -2.56 -6.85 7.42
N LYS A 48 -3.82 -6.41 7.41
CA LYS A 48 -4.16 -5.07 6.92
C LYS A 48 -3.64 -4.00 7.89
N PRO A 49 -3.33 -2.79 7.40
CA PRO A 49 -3.21 -1.62 8.26
C PRO A 49 -4.48 -1.48 9.13
N GLY A 50 -4.30 -1.37 10.46
CA GLY A 50 -5.41 -1.26 11.41
C GLY A 50 -6.06 -2.59 11.83
N ALA A 51 -5.61 -3.73 11.30
CA ALA A 51 -6.08 -5.03 11.78
C ALA A 51 -5.75 -5.24 13.27
N ARG A 52 -6.62 -5.95 13.98
CA ARG A 52 -6.49 -6.29 15.39
C ARG A 52 -6.78 -7.76 15.59
N ASP A 53 -5.81 -8.45 16.18
CA ASP A 53 -5.96 -9.84 16.60
C ASP A 53 -7.13 -9.95 17.60
N LYS A 54 -8.12 -10.79 17.27
CA LYS A 54 -9.33 -11.02 18.10
C LYS A 54 -9.19 -12.17 19.08
N THR A 55 -8.02 -12.79 19.20
CA THR A 55 -7.82 -13.90 20.12
C THR A 55 -8.05 -13.46 21.56
N SER A 56 -8.73 -14.30 22.34
CA SER A 56 -9.02 -14.08 23.77
C SER A 56 -7.78 -14.02 24.68
N GLY A 57 -6.64 -14.54 24.22
CA GLY A 57 -5.37 -14.49 24.93
C GLY A 57 -4.52 -13.25 24.56
N LYS A 58 -3.20 -13.41 24.57
CA LYS A 58 -2.27 -12.35 24.14
C LYS A 58 -2.37 -12.09 22.63
N PRO A 59 -2.78 -10.90 22.18
CA PRO A 59 -2.90 -10.59 20.75
C PRO A 59 -1.51 -10.47 20.08
N VAL A 60 -1.43 -10.88 18.83
CA VAL A 60 -0.30 -10.67 17.92
C VAL A 60 -0.38 -9.27 17.34
N THR A 61 0.62 -8.44 17.65
CA THR A 61 0.69 -7.04 17.20
C THR A 61 1.83 -6.78 16.21
N ASN A 62 2.74 -7.74 16.05
CA ASN A 62 3.99 -7.61 15.29
C ASN A 62 3.92 -8.23 13.87
N PHE A 63 2.72 -8.41 13.33
CA PHE A 63 2.54 -8.92 11.97
C PHE A 63 2.97 -7.89 10.91
N LYS A 64 3.34 -8.37 9.72
CA LYS A 64 3.67 -7.49 8.60
C LYS A 64 2.40 -6.81 8.10
N LYS A 65 2.38 -5.48 8.14
CA LYS A 65 1.29 -4.68 7.58
C LYS A 65 1.46 -4.57 6.06
N SER A 66 0.58 -5.20 5.30
CA SER A 66 0.52 -5.12 3.85
C SER A 66 -0.82 -5.62 3.34
N THR A 67 -1.63 -4.71 2.80
CA THR A 67 -2.93 -5.04 2.22
C THR A 67 -2.80 -5.99 1.03
N ALA A 68 -1.77 -5.81 0.19
CA ALA A 68 -1.53 -6.67 -0.97
C ALA A 68 -1.19 -8.11 -0.55
N LEU A 69 -0.25 -8.30 0.39
CA LEU A 69 0.11 -9.62 0.91
C LEU A 69 -1.03 -10.27 1.68
N TYR A 70 -1.79 -9.51 2.47
CA TYR A 70 -2.97 -10.02 3.13
C TYR A 70 -4.01 -10.50 2.10
N ASN A 71 -4.34 -9.69 1.10
CA ASN A 71 -5.36 -10.05 0.10
C ASN A 71 -4.98 -11.32 -0.68
N ALA A 72 -3.69 -11.47 -1.03
CA ALA A 72 -3.18 -12.69 -1.68
C ALA A 72 -3.29 -13.94 -0.79
N ASN A 73 -3.24 -13.76 0.55
CA ASN A 73 -3.25 -14.85 1.52
C ASN A 73 -4.51 -14.89 2.39
N LYS A 74 -5.56 -14.14 2.04
CA LYS A 74 -6.78 -13.94 2.84
C LYS A 74 -7.49 -15.25 3.20
N LYS A 75 -7.32 -16.28 2.38
CA LYS A 75 -7.86 -17.63 2.62
C LYS A 75 -7.33 -18.28 3.91
N SER A 76 -6.22 -17.76 4.43
CA SER A 76 -5.57 -18.26 5.64
C SER A 76 -5.92 -17.46 6.90
N ASP A 77 -6.74 -16.41 6.77
CA ASP A 77 -7.38 -15.68 7.87
C ASP A 77 -8.72 -16.37 8.15
N ARG A 78 -8.74 -17.27 9.15
CA ARG A 78 -9.88 -18.17 9.41
C ARG A 78 -10.99 -17.48 10.20
N ASP A 79 -10.61 -16.56 11.08
CA ASP A 79 -11.46 -15.82 12.01
C ASP A 79 -11.79 -14.39 11.55
N LYS A 80 -11.25 -13.99 10.39
CA LYS A 80 -11.62 -12.78 9.64
C LYS A 80 -11.41 -11.51 10.46
N ASP A 81 -10.29 -11.43 11.14
CA ASP A 81 -9.91 -10.25 11.91
C ASP A 81 -8.97 -9.31 11.13
N GLY A 82 -8.61 -9.69 9.90
CA GLY A 82 -7.73 -8.92 9.05
C GLY A 82 -6.26 -9.30 9.17
N ILE A 83 -5.95 -10.41 9.83
CA ILE A 83 -4.61 -10.99 9.97
C ILE A 83 -4.61 -12.43 9.44
N ALA A 84 -3.74 -12.72 8.48
CA ALA A 84 -3.58 -14.06 7.92
C ALA A 84 -2.37 -14.76 8.54
N CYS A 85 -2.54 -16.03 8.90
CA CYS A 85 -1.49 -16.89 9.47
C CYS A 85 -0.79 -16.27 10.69
N GLU A 86 -1.58 -15.69 11.59
CA GLU A 86 -1.11 -15.21 12.88
C GLU A 86 -0.33 -16.30 13.64
N LYS A 87 0.80 -15.88 14.22
CA LYS A 87 1.67 -16.76 14.99
C LYS A 87 2.30 -15.99 16.14
N ARG A 88 2.17 -16.58 17.34
CA ARG A 88 2.72 -16.08 18.59
C ARG A 88 4.20 -16.41 18.72
#